data_AF-A0A7S0NT52-F1
#
_entry.id   AF-A0A7S0NT52-F1
#
_cell.length_a   1.000
_cell.length_b   1.000
_cell.length_c   1.000
_cell.angle_alpha   90.00
_cell.angle_beta   90.00
_cell.angle_gamma   90.00
#
_symmetry.space_group_name_H-M   'P 1'
#
loop_
_entity.id
_entity.type
_entity.pdbx_description
1 polymer ?
#
loop_
_entity_poly.entity_id
_entity_poly.type
_entity_poly.pdbx_seq_one_letter_code
_entity_poly.pdbx_strand_id
1 'polypeptide(L)'
;GAPLGLAHVGLRALGSLRLEKGYRDYGHDLDNLDTLLEAGLGFTADFSKPGGFVGMEATQRQKAEGGRRRRMVTLLVEDPEPLLHHGEVLYRDGEVVGDVRSASYGHTLGGAVGLAMVEGSAVREPISAKW
;
A
#
# COMPACT_ATOMS: atom_id res chain seq x y z
N GLY A 1 28.63 -8.58 -17.21
CA GLY A 1 27.18 -8.35 -17.36
C GLY A 1 26.71 -8.44 -18.80
N ALA A 2 27.45 -7.91 -19.78
CA ALA A 2 27.02 -7.87 -21.19
C ALA A 2 26.56 -9.23 -21.79
N PRO A 3 27.23 -10.38 -21.55
CA PRO A 3 26.73 -11.68 -22.05
C PRO A 3 25.38 -12.12 -21.46
N LEU A 4 24.96 -11.52 -20.35
CA LEU A 4 23.68 -11.75 -19.67
C LEU A 4 22.64 -10.67 -19.98
N GLY A 5 22.94 -9.74 -20.90
CA GLY A 5 22.02 -8.66 -21.28
C GLY A 5 21.82 -7.58 -20.20
N LEU A 6 22.77 -7.41 -19.28
CA LEU A 6 22.66 -6.41 -18.21
C LEU A 6 22.60 -4.99 -18.80
N ALA A 7 21.61 -4.21 -18.36
CA ALA A 7 21.35 -2.85 -18.83
C ALA A 7 21.12 -1.89 -17.67
N HIS A 8 21.26 -0.58 -17.93
CA HIS A 8 20.89 0.45 -16.97
C HIS A 8 19.37 0.52 -16.82
N VAL A 9 18.92 0.68 -15.57
CA VAL A 9 17.50 0.85 -15.22
C VAL A 9 17.32 2.13 -14.42
N GLY A 10 16.28 2.90 -14.75
CA GLY A 10 15.98 4.16 -14.11
C GLY A 10 14.92 4.05 -13.01
N LEU A 11 14.68 5.16 -12.31
CA LEU A 11 13.71 5.23 -11.21
C LEU A 11 12.26 4.95 -11.64
N ARG A 12 11.88 5.23 -12.90
CA ARG A 12 10.55 4.87 -13.41
C ARG A 12 10.34 3.36 -13.46
N ALA A 13 11.35 2.62 -13.91
CA ALA A 13 11.31 1.16 -13.91
C ALA A 13 11.25 0.62 -12.47
N LEU A 14 12.05 1.19 -11.55
CA LEU A 14 11.99 0.84 -10.13
C LEU A 14 10.60 1.12 -9.51
N GLY A 15 9.99 2.25 -9.85
CA GLY A 15 8.64 2.62 -9.40
C GLY A 15 7.57 1.62 -9.88
N SER A 16 7.63 1.21 -11.14
CA SER A 16 6.77 0.14 -11.68
C SER A 16 6.99 -1.19 -10.92
N LEU A 17 8.24 -1.64 -10.83
CA LEU A 17 8.60 -2.92 -10.20
C LEU A 17 8.21 -2.98 -8.72
N ARG A 18 8.43 -1.91 -7.95
CA ARG A 18 8.14 -1.88 -6.51
C ARG A 18 6.64 -1.92 -6.25
N LEU A 19 5.84 -1.28 -7.11
CA LEU A 19 4.38 -1.27 -6.98
C LEU A 19 3.77 -2.63 -7.27
N GLU A 20 4.28 -3.36 -8.29
CA GLU A 20 3.85 -4.75 -8.54
C GLU A 20 4.15 -5.70 -7.38
N LYS A 21 5.15 -5.38 -6.54
CA LYS A 21 5.46 -6.14 -5.31
C LYS A 21 4.78 -5.61 -4.05
N GLY A 22 4.04 -4.51 -4.16
CA GLY A 22 3.45 -3.83 -3.02
C GLY A 22 4.49 -3.31 -2.03
N TYR A 23 5.69 -2.94 -2.47
CA TYR A 23 6.65 -2.28 -1.58
C TYR A 23 6.27 -0.83 -1.37
N ARG A 24 6.42 -0.38 -0.12
CA ARG A 24 6.08 0.98 0.30
C ARG A 24 7.32 1.88 0.22
N ASP A 25 7.08 3.14 -0.08
CA ASP A 25 8.04 4.24 -0.13
C ASP A 25 7.67 5.28 0.93
N TYR A 26 8.58 5.53 1.87
CA TYR A 26 8.35 6.43 2.99
C TYR A 26 8.40 7.89 2.53
N GLY A 27 7.39 8.68 2.86
CA GLY A 27 7.18 10.04 2.39
C GLY A 27 6.34 10.14 1.11
N HIS A 28 6.09 9.02 0.42
CA HIS A 28 5.18 8.96 -0.73
C HIS A 28 3.92 8.17 -0.40
N ASP A 29 4.07 6.90 0.01
CA ASP A 29 2.91 6.05 0.31
C ASP A 29 2.43 6.23 1.75
N LEU A 30 3.39 6.37 2.67
CA LEU A 30 3.14 6.49 4.10
C LEU A 30 4.09 7.48 4.76
N ASP A 31 3.66 8.08 5.86
CA ASP A 31 4.41 9.05 6.65
C ASP A 31 4.20 8.85 8.17
N ASN A 32 4.52 9.88 8.97
CA ASN A 32 4.42 9.84 10.43
C ASN A 32 2.97 9.92 10.97
N LEU A 33 1.96 9.96 10.11
CA LEU A 33 0.54 9.89 10.44
C LEU A 33 -0.01 8.46 10.27
N ASP A 34 0.75 7.56 9.66
CA ASP A 34 0.33 6.18 9.39
C ASP A 34 0.86 5.20 10.41
N THR A 35 0.05 4.22 10.80
CA THR A 35 0.54 3.13 11.66
C THR A 35 1.11 1.97 10.86
N LEU A 36 1.98 1.20 11.51
CA LEU A 36 2.56 -0.03 10.96
C LEU A 36 1.48 -1.01 10.47
N LEU A 37 0.37 -1.13 11.19
CA LEU A 37 -0.70 -2.06 10.85
C LEU A 37 -1.56 -1.56 9.69
N GLU A 38 -1.80 -0.24 9.62
CA GLU A 38 -2.52 0.40 8.51
C GLU A 38 -1.72 0.27 7.21
N ALA A 39 -0.41 0.50 7.26
CA ALA A 39 0.49 0.34 6.12
C ALA A 39 0.61 -1.11 5.61
N GLY A 40 0.12 -2.10 6.37
CA GLY A 40 0.27 -3.52 6.07
C GLY A 40 1.64 -4.10 6.42
N LEU A 41 2.43 -3.39 7.23
CA LEU A 41 3.81 -3.72 7.58
C LEU A 41 3.94 -4.45 8.92
N GLY A 42 2.83 -4.94 9.50
CA GLY A 42 2.85 -5.63 10.79
C GLY A 42 3.80 -6.85 10.86
N PHE A 43 4.18 -7.43 9.71
CA PHE A 43 5.14 -8.53 9.63
C PHE A 43 6.59 -8.10 9.92
N THR A 44 6.91 -6.81 9.89
CA THR A 44 8.26 -6.30 10.15
C THR A 44 8.53 -6.03 11.64
N ALA A 45 7.52 -6.16 12.51
CA ALA A 45 7.66 -5.94 13.94
C ALA A 45 7.80 -7.26 14.71
N ASP A 46 8.85 -7.32 15.52
CA ASP A 46 9.05 -8.40 16.49
C ASP A 46 8.45 -8.00 17.85
N PHE A 47 7.27 -8.54 18.15
CA PHE A 47 6.60 -8.31 19.43
C PHE A 47 7.20 -9.09 20.61
N SER A 48 8.18 -9.96 20.35
CA SER A 48 8.92 -10.69 21.38
C SER A 48 10.24 -10.03 21.77
N LYS A 49 10.61 -8.93 21.09
CA LYS A 49 11.87 -8.21 21.32
C LYS A 49 12.05 -7.86 22.81
N PRO A 50 13.13 -8.33 23.46
CA PRO A 50 13.44 -7.98 24.85
C PRO A 50 13.57 -6.46 25.02
N GLY A 51 12.91 -5.91 26.04
CA GLY A 51 12.87 -4.46 26.28
C GLY A 51 11.97 -3.66 25.31
N GLY A 52 11.31 -4.33 24.36
CA GLY A 52 10.35 -3.73 23.44
C GLY A 52 10.94 -2.81 22.37
N PHE A 53 10.07 -2.04 21.73
CA PHE A 53 10.41 -1.02 20.74
C PHE A 53 9.47 0.19 20.84
N VAL A 54 9.89 1.34 20.32
CA VAL A 54 9.09 2.56 20.32
C VAL A 54 7.78 2.33 19.54
N GLY A 55 6.64 2.54 20.19
CA GLY A 55 5.31 2.33 19.59
C GLY A 55 4.75 0.91 19.72
N MET A 56 5.46 -0.01 20.40
CA MET A 56 5.01 -1.41 20.58
C MET A 56 3.64 -1.50 21.26
N GLU A 57 3.46 -0.83 22.39
CA GLU A 57 2.19 -0.85 23.13
C GLU A 57 1.03 -0.30 22.30
N ALA A 58 1.25 0.82 21.59
CA ALA A 58 0.25 1.41 20.72
C ALA A 58 -0.15 0.44 19.59
N THR A 59 0.85 -0.23 19.00
CA THR A 59 0.62 -1.23 17.95
C THR A 59 -0.13 -2.45 18.48
N GLN A 60 0.18 -2.91 19.70
CA GLN A 60 -0.53 -4.02 20.35
C GLN A 60 -1.98 -3.66 20.67
N ARG A 61 -2.24 -2.44 21.17
CA ARG A 61 -3.61 -1.95 21.39
C ARG A 61 -4.40 -1.91 20.08
N GLN A 62 -3.83 -1.32 19.02
CA GLN A 62 -4.47 -1.29 17.70
C GLN A 62 -4.76 -2.71 17.16
N LYS A 63 -3.89 -3.69 17.44
CA LYS A 63 -4.11 -5.09 17.07
C LYS A 63 -5.28 -5.71 17.86
N ALA A 64 -5.39 -5.40 19.16
CA ALA A 64 -6.43 -5.92 20.04
C ALA A 64 -7.83 -5.35 19.74
N GLU A 65 -7.91 -4.10 19.25
CA GLU A 65 -9.15 -3.43 18.86
C GLU A 65 -9.83 -4.03 17.62
N GLY A 66 -9.17 -4.99 16.93
CA GLY A 66 -9.87 -5.97 16.11
C GLY A 66 -10.30 -5.52 14.70
N GLY A 67 -9.83 -4.39 14.18
CA GLY A 67 -10.15 -4.02 12.79
C GLY A 67 -9.28 -2.93 12.18
N ARG A 68 -8.75 -3.19 10.98
CA ARG A 68 -8.13 -2.16 10.13
C ARG A 68 -9.23 -1.45 9.34
N ARG A 69 -9.88 -0.46 9.97
CA ARG A 69 -10.84 0.44 9.29
C ARG A 69 -10.14 1.46 8.39
N ARG A 70 -8.84 1.60 8.57
CA ARG A 70 -7.90 2.29 7.70
C ARG A 70 -6.84 1.29 7.25
N ARG A 71 -6.59 1.17 5.94
CA ARG A 71 -5.64 0.17 5.42
C ARG A 71 -5.09 0.56 4.06
N MET A 72 -3.78 0.39 3.91
CA MET A 72 -3.09 0.41 2.62
C MET A 72 -3.43 -0.85 1.82
N VAL A 73 -3.99 -0.67 0.64
CA VAL A 73 -4.29 -1.73 -0.33
C VAL A 73 -3.45 -1.57 -1.59
N THR A 74 -3.32 -2.64 -2.36
CA THR A 74 -2.72 -2.61 -3.70
C THR A 74 -3.84 -2.62 -4.73
N LEU A 75 -3.71 -1.81 -5.77
CA LEU A 75 -4.65 -1.70 -6.87
C LEU A 75 -4.04 -2.27 -8.15
N LEU A 76 -4.88 -2.90 -8.96
CA LEU A 76 -4.64 -3.19 -10.37
C LEU A 76 -5.88 -2.75 -11.14
N VAL A 77 -5.71 -1.88 -12.13
CA VAL A 77 -6.74 -1.57 -13.11
C VAL A 77 -6.68 -2.65 -14.19
N GLU A 78 -7.76 -3.41 -14.34
CA GLU A 78 -7.83 -4.52 -15.30
C GLU A 78 -7.88 -4.03 -16.75
N ASP A 79 -8.43 -2.82 -16.96
CA ASP A 79 -8.34 -2.13 -18.25
C ASP A 79 -6.90 -1.61 -18.42
N PRO A 80 -6.18 -2.00 -19.50
CA PRO A 80 -4.81 -1.56 -19.73
C PRO A 80 -4.68 -0.09 -20.10
N GLU A 81 -5.75 0.58 -20.55
CA GLU A 81 -5.64 1.94 -21.10
C GLU A 81 -5.58 3.04 -20.03
N PRO A 82 -6.44 3.03 -18.98
CA PRO A 82 -6.41 4.05 -17.95
C PRO A 82 -5.13 3.98 -17.11
N LEU A 83 -4.55 5.16 -16.84
CA LEU A 83 -3.41 5.31 -15.94
C LEU A 83 -3.85 5.83 -14.58
N LEU A 84 -3.08 5.47 -13.56
CA LEU A 84 -3.12 6.06 -12.23
C LEU A 84 -1.80 6.82 -11.99
N HIS A 85 -1.86 7.88 -11.19
CA HIS A 85 -0.72 8.73 -10.87
C HIS A 85 -0.56 8.93 -9.36
N HIS A 86 -1.43 9.75 -8.76
CA HIS A 86 -1.41 10.14 -7.34
C HIS A 86 -2.62 11.04 -7.03
N GLY A 87 -3.33 10.76 -5.94
CA GLY A 87 -4.43 11.56 -5.42
C GLY A 87 -5.81 11.27 -6.02
N GLU A 88 -5.92 10.27 -6.91
CA GLU A 88 -7.22 9.84 -7.43
C GLU A 88 -8.12 9.34 -6.30
N VAL A 89 -9.37 9.78 -6.29
CA VAL A 89 -10.36 9.39 -5.27
C VAL A 89 -10.88 7.99 -5.58
N LEU A 90 -10.87 7.13 -4.56
CA LEU A 90 -11.47 5.81 -4.64
C LEU A 90 -12.95 5.86 -4.27
N TYR A 91 -13.76 5.25 -5.14
CA TYR A 91 -15.17 5.02 -4.88
C TYR A 91 -15.48 3.54 -4.78
N ARG A 92 -16.41 3.21 -3.89
CA ARG A 92 -17.04 1.89 -3.81
C ARG A 92 -18.51 2.07 -3.50
N ASP A 93 -19.38 1.43 -4.29
CA ASP A 93 -20.83 1.48 -4.12
C ASP A 93 -21.38 2.92 -4.06
N GLY A 94 -20.75 3.84 -4.81
CA GLY A 94 -21.12 5.25 -4.87
C GLY A 94 -20.54 6.14 -3.76
N GLU A 95 -19.82 5.56 -2.79
CA GLU A 95 -19.25 6.27 -1.64
C GLU A 95 -17.74 6.43 -1.77
N VAL A 96 -17.21 7.54 -1.26
CA VAL A 96 -15.75 7.76 -1.18
C VAL A 96 -15.16 6.86 -0.10
N VAL A 97 -14.12 6.11 -0.47
CA VAL A 97 -13.45 5.14 0.42
C VAL A 97 -11.95 5.34 0.53
N GLY A 98 -11.40 6.42 -0.02
CA GLY A 98 -9.99 6.76 0.15
C GLY A 98 -9.36 7.37 -1.09
N ASP A 99 -8.05 7.22 -1.21
CA ASP A 99 -7.25 7.87 -2.24
C ASP A 99 -6.03 7.03 -2.68
N VAL A 100 -5.63 7.20 -3.94
CA VAL A 100 -4.40 6.60 -4.49
C VAL A 100 -3.19 7.38 -3.98
N ARG A 101 -2.25 6.68 -3.34
CA ARG A 101 -1.01 7.24 -2.78
C ARG A 101 0.15 7.22 -3.76
N SER A 102 0.27 6.15 -4.54
CA SER A 102 1.25 6.05 -5.61
C SER A 102 0.76 5.14 -6.71
N ALA A 103 1.17 5.42 -7.94
CA ALA A 103 0.87 4.55 -9.05
C ALA A 103 1.92 4.56 -10.17
N SER A 104 1.83 3.54 -11.02
CA SER A 104 2.61 3.39 -12.24
C SER A 104 1.90 2.41 -13.17
N TYR A 105 2.45 2.20 -14.36
CA TYR A 105 2.02 1.08 -15.20
C TYR A 105 2.78 -0.18 -14.78
N GLY A 106 2.05 -1.25 -14.45
CA GLY A 106 2.61 -2.56 -14.15
C GLY A 106 2.87 -3.32 -15.44
N HIS A 107 4.12 -3.33 -15.91
CA HIS A 107 4.45 -3.98 -17.19
C HIS A 107 4.34 -5.52 -17.15
N THR A 108 4.45 -6.13 -15.96
CA THR A 108 4.21 -7.57 -15.77
C THR A 108 2.72 -7.87 -15.66
N LEU A 109 1.97 -6.99 -15.00
CA LEU A 109 0.54 -7.17 -14.72
C LEU A 109 -0.38 -6.67 -15.85
N GLY A 110 0.13 -5.85 -16.77
CA GLY A 110 -0.59 -5.43 -17.97
C GLY A 110 -1.58 -4.28 -17.76
N GLY A 111 -1.45 -3.50 -16.69
CA GLY A 111 -2.37 -2.39 -16.40
C GLY A 111 -1.80 -1.43 -15.34
N ALA A 112 -2.53 -0.35 -15.04
CA ALA A 112 -2.12 0.57 -13.99
C ALA A 112 -2.14 -0.13 -12.62
N VAL A 113 -1.04 -0.01 -11.88
CA VAL A 113 -0.87 -0.54 -10.53
C VAL A 113 -0.68 0.60 -9.56
N GLY A 114 -1.13 0.41 -8.33
CA GLY A 114 -0.96 1.44 -7.31
C GLY A 114 -1.05 0.94 -5.88
N LEU A 115 -0.72 1.84 -4.97
CA LEU A 115 -1.05 1.74 -3.56
C LEU A 115 -2.07 2.80 -3.24
N ALA A 116 -3.03 2.45 -2.39
CA ALA A 116 -4.06 3.37 -1.96
C ALA A 116 -4.32 3.22 -0.47
N MET A 117 -4.59 4.33 0.19
CA MET A 117 -5.12 4.31 1.54
C MET A 117 -6.64 4.22 1.44
N VAL A 118 -7.19 3.13 1.94
CA VAL A 118 -8.64 3.01 2.12
C VAL A 118 -8.96 3.52 3.52
N GLU A 119 -9.75 4.58 3.58
CA GLU A 119 -10.20 5.26 4.79
C GLU A 119 -11.54 5.94 4.54
N GLY A 120 -12.43 5.96 5.53
CA GLY A 120 -13.69 6.70 5.42
C GLY A 120 -14.81 6.21 6.32
N SER A 121 -15.81 7.07 6.53
CA SER A 121 -17.03 6.76 7.27
C SER A 121 -17.87 5.65 6.62
N ALA A 122 -17.69 5.42 5.31
CA ALA A 122 -18.27 4.32 4.57
C ALA A 122 -17.61 2.96 4.90
N VAL A 123 -16.39 2.94 5.45
CA VAL A 123 -15.69 1.72 5.87
C VAL A 123 -16.24 1.26 7.23
N ARG A 124 -17.36 0.55 7.20
CA ARG A 124 -18.06 0.07 8.40
C ARG A 124 -17.50 -1.24 8.94
N GLU A 125 -16.83 -2.01 8.08
CA GLU A 125 -16.26 -3.32 8.38
C GLU A 125 -14.74 -3.31 8.22
N PRO A 126 -13.99 -4.18 8.92
CA PRO A 126 -12.55 -4.31 8.71
C PRO A 126 -12.21 -4.63 7.26
N ILE A 127 -11.22 -3.91 6.69
CA ILE A 127 -10.78 -4.12 5.32
C ILE A 127 -10.05 -5.48 5.24
N SER A 128 -10.70 -6.45 4.60
CA SER A 128 -10.23 -7.82 4.41
C SER A 128 -9.91 -8.10 2.94
N ALA A 129 -9.50 -9.31 2.58
CA ALA A 129 -9.33 -9.69 1.18
C ALA A 129 -10.66 -9.81 0.40
N LYS A 130 -11.80 -9.87 1.12
CA LYS A 130 -13.15 -9.88 0.53
C LYS A 130 -13.82 -8.51 0.55
N TRP A 131 -13.20 -7.54 1.22
CA TRP A 131 -13.59 -6.15 1.08
C TRP A 131 -13.18 -5.77 -0.34
#